data_AF-A0A7Z9ZKD2-F1
#
_entry.id   AF-A0A7Z9ZKD2-F1
#
_cell.length_a   1.000
_cell.length_b   1.000
_cell.length_c   1.000
_cell.angle_alpha   90.00
_cell.angle_beta   90.00
_cell.angle_gamma   90.00
#
_symmetry.space_group_name_H-M   'P 1'
#
loop_
_entity.id
_entity.type
_entity.pdbx_description
1 polymer ?
#
loop_
_entity_poly.entity_id
_entity_poly.type
_entity_poly.pdbx_seq_one_letter_code
_entity_poly.pdbx_strand_id
1 'polypeptide(L)'
;MAGAPCPATGSRGLPGSEARPSPGFARRAASLLSVGTACPSRRLEGAGPCATSLQWNRWTRPIKGTIIAPLESEKNSPVKGPMRCPDCGYEVPEHLVLCPRCGLNVEETQPIKRRKNRPARRLIDLEETIPIPLPQEENGASAPPTLWQRVRFVLVSLSIFLAMLLLSTAIGIYAGYRQGEIERVARSATVAADHYARGLAYLDSGEYERAIAEFRYALQLNPDDPLAAQGLDEATARLAARPTPTSQAREDIAADLFARGEAAFQAEDWEPAIEALSQLRGFDPDYRRDEVEEMLCTSLYRYGMTLLSAEGEDAPLEKGIFYLDQAQQICPLPQEALWEREMAHRYLTALGYWGVDWEQCIRRFEELYTLAPAYRDVYTRLYQAHVLYGDLWAEEGEMCPAAAEYARALELLQSDTLQQKRDQAAEVCAAATPTPIPPITGTLPTTNTYTIPDFRVGRLAYPAYNPQTGLYDVYILVAGGGGPIRIAAGADQPSWLWGSDRLTYRNLIAPGISLIRPGGRPTTLRADPGASSPTLSPDGSRYAYAAQDGYIYIARTDGTGEPEMLAPGWGPAWGPSGPGAYCPLAATPAAVRPAQAVGEPAINPTPRAQIEESVCEALYE
;
A
#
# COMPACT_ATOMS: atom_id res chain seq x y z
N MET A 1 -52.99 39.40 26.60
CA MET A 1 -54.21 39.77 27.35
C MET A 1 -54.82 41.02 26.71
N ALA A 2 -56.12 40.97 26.39
CA ALA A 2 -57.08 42.08 26.21
C ALA A 2 -56.75 43.27 25.27
N GLY A 3 -57.67 43.79 24.46
CA GLY A 3 -59.05 43.39 24.15
C GLY A 3 -59.75 44.46 23.29
N ALA A 4 -60.60 44.04 22.34
CA ALA A 4 -61.39 44.95 21.47
C ALA A 4 -62.67 45.48 22.18
N PRO A 5 -63.30 46.56 21.65
CA PRO A 5 -64.62 46.43 20.96
C PRO A 5 -64.78 47.38 19.74
N CYS A 6 -65.29 46.94 18.56
CA CYS A 6 -66.71 46.91 18.09
C CYS A 6 -67.36 48.28 17.71
N PRO A 7 -68.46 48.35 16.91
CA PRO A 7 -68.97 47.47 15.83
C PRO A 7 -69.58 48.21 14.58
N ALA A 8 -70.01 47.47 13.53
CA ALA A 8 -71.37 47.60 12.90
C ALA A 8 -71.62 46.68 11.66
N THR A 9 -72.71 45.88 11.69
CA THR A 9 -73.64 45.42 10.60
C THR A 9 -73.13 44.89 9.23
N GLY A 10 -73.65 43.83 8.57
CA GLY A 10 -74.59 42.75 8.97
C GLY A 10 -75.70 42.39 7.96
N SER A 11 -75.62 41.29 7.19
CA SER A 11 -76.79 40.65 6.51
C SER A 11 -76.60 39.21 5.95
N ARG A 12 -77.36 38.24 6.52
CA ARG A 12 -78.05 37.04 5.94
C ARG A 12 -77.43 36.13 4.84
N GLY A 13 -77.49 34.80 5.06
CA GLY A 13 -77.79 33.79 3.99
C GLY A 13 -77.14 32.38 4.10
N LEU A 14 -77.95 31.34 4.37
CA LEU A 14 -77.69 29.87 4.21
C LEU A 14 -78.94 29.23 3.53
N PRO A 15 -78.97 27.96 3.03
CA PRO A 15 -78.17 26.73 3.28
C PRO A 15 -77.53 26.11 1.99
N GLY A 16 -77.01 24.88 1.86
CA GLY A 16 -76.66 23.76 2.79
C GLY A 16 -76.82 22.34 2.14
N SER A 17 -76.23 21.27 2.73
CA SER A 17 -76.23 19.82 2.31
C SER A 17 -75.60 19.49 0.92
N GLU A 18 -74.99 18.34 0.61
CA GLU A 18 -74.81 17.03 1.30
C GLU A 18 -73.63 16.18 0.71
N ALA A 19 -73.13 15.22 1.50
CA ALA A 19 -72.65 13.86 1.13
C ALA A 19 -71.27 13.55 0.45
N ARG A 20 -70.63 12.48 0.97
CA ARG A 20 -69.56 11.60 0.42
C ARG A 20 -70.22 10.46 -0.43
N PRO A 21 -69.54 9.65 -1.29
CA PRO A 21 -68.29 8.91 -0.99
C PRO A 21 -67.32 8.53 -2.16
N SER A 22 -66.21 7.86 -1.82
CA SER A 22 -65.33 7.06 -2.72
C SER A 22 -65.99 5.71 -3.09
N PRO A 23 -65.60 4.95 -4.15
CA PRO A 23 -64.29 4.24 -4.22
C PRO A 23 -63.74 3.96 -5.66
N GLY A 24 -62.67 3.15 -5.82
CA GLY A 24 -62.47 2.31 -7.02
C GLY A 24 -61.04 2.16 -7.59
N PHE A 25 -60.44 0.97 -7.38
CA PHE A 25 -59.23 0.49 -8.09
C PHE A 25 -59.56 -0.05 -9.50
N ALA A 26 -58.67 0.13 -10.49
CA ALA A 26 -58.47 -0.83 -11.59
C ALA A 26 -57.11 -0.65 -12.31
N ARG A 27 -56.50 -1.75 -12.78
CA ARG A 27 -55.16 -1.82 -13.42
C ARG A 27 -55.22 -1.81 -14.96
N ARG A 28 -54.03 -1.63 -15.56
CA ARG A 28 -53.55 -1.95 -16.94
C ARG A 28 -53.37 -0.72 -17.85
N ALA A 29 -52.40 -0.67 -18.76
CA ALA A 29 -51.12 -1.40 -18.95
C ALA A 29 -50.33 -0.73 -20.10
N ALA A 30 -49.08 -1.15 -20.29
CA ALA A 30 -48.32 -1.05 -21.55
C ALA A 30 -47.74 0.32 -21.99
N SER A 31 -46.42 0.44 -21.76
CA SER A 31 -45.40 0.60 -22.82
C SER A 31 -44.91 2.00 -23.25
N LEU A 32 -43.58 1.99 -23.50
CA LEU A 32 -42.75 2.87 -24.36
C LEU A 32 -42.09 4.13 -23.75
N LEU A 33 -40.76 4.18 -23.95
CA LEU A 33 -39.85 5.34 -23.96
C LEU A 33 -39.60 6.00 -22.58
N SER A 34 -38.42 5.98 -21.96
CA SER A 34 -37.03 5.75 -22.40
C SER A 34 -36.39 6.85 -23.26
N VAL A 35 -36.34 8.07 -22.72
CA VAL A 35 -35.35 9.13 -23.01
C VAL A 35 -35.11 9.85 -21.66
N GLY A 36 -33.91 10.05 -21.12
CA GLY A 36 -32.56 9.76 -21.58
C GLY A 36 -31.71 11.05 -21.62
N THR A 37 -30.52 11.06 -21.00
CA THR A 37 -29.46 12.07 -21.28
C THR A 37 -28.11 11.61 -20.74
N ALA A 38 -27.15 11.41 -21.64
CA ALA A 38 -25.72 11.46 -21.35
C ALA A 38 -25.04 12.26 -22.48
N CYS A 39 -24.03 13.07 -22.12
CA CYS A 39 -23.22 13.93 -22.99
C CYS A 39 -23.91 15.07 -23.77
N PRO A 40 -23.34 16.28 -23.67
CA PRO A 40 -23.34 17.25 -24.76
C PRO A 40 -21.91 17.62 -25.18
N SER A 41 -21.51 17.26 -26.41
CA SER A 41 -20.41 17.93 -27.11
C SER A 41 -20.98 19.02 -28.02
N ARG A 42 -20.55 20.27 -27.85
CA ARG A 42 -20.97 21.39 -28.72
C ARG A 42 -19.92 21.68 -29.79
N ARG A 43 -20.38 21.69 -31.04
CA ARG A 43 -19.73 22.32 -32.19
C ARG A 43 -20.43 23.66 -32.47
N LEU A 44 -19.70 24.66 -32.96
CA LEU A 44 -20.28 25.87 -33.55
C LEU A 44 -19.85 25.94 -35.02
N GLU A 45 -20.80 26.24 -35.90
CA GLU A 45 -20.61 26.56 -37.32
C GLU A 45 -21.35 27.87 -37.63
N GLY A 46 -20.89 28.64 -38.62
CA GLY A 46 -21.68 29.76 -39.15
C GLY A 46 -20.92 30.86 -39.90
N ALA A 47 -20.57 30.62 -41.17
CA ALA A 47 -20.38 31.69 -42.17
C ALA A 47 -20.56 31.12 -43.60
N GLY A 48 -21.28 31.85 -44.46
CA GLY A 48 -21.65 31.43 -45.82
C GLY A 48 -20.69 31.86 -46.94
N PRO A 49 -20.96 31.49 -48.21
CA PRO A 49 -19.94 31.41 -49.27
C PRO A 49 -20.04 32.48 -50.38
N CYS A 50 -18.98 32.65 -51.18
CA CYS A 50 -19.10 33.21 -52.54
C CYS A 50 -17.90 32.86 -53.47
N ALA A 51 -18.18 32.82 -54.79
CA ALA A 51 -17.24 32.93 -55.95
C ALA A 51 -16.31 31.76 -56.40
N THR A 52 -16.86 30.89 -57.25
CA THR A 52 -16.35 30.48 -58.60
C THR A 52 -14.84 30.37 -58.93
N SER A 53 -14.42 29.12 -59.16
CA SER A 53 -13.76 28.57 -60.38
C SER A 53 -12.80 29.39 -61.25
N LEU A 54 -11.63 28.81 -61.53
CA LEU A 54 -10.97 28.90 -62.86
C LEU A 54 -10.15 27.62 -63.16
N GLN A 55 -9.82 27.40 -64.44
CA GLN A 55 -9.56 26.08 -65.02
C GLN A 55 -8.18 25.93 -65.73
N TRP A 56 -7.62 24.72 -65.59
CA TRP A 56 -6.95 23.91 -66.65
C TRP A 56 -5.51 24.18 -67.15
N ASN A 57 -4.93 23.05 -67.60
CA ASN A 57 -3.76 22.82 -68.48
C ASN A 57 -2.35 23.07 -67.90
N ARG A 58 -1.44 22.10 -67.80
CA ARG A 58 -1.11 20.87 -68.60
C ARG A 58 -0.48 21.17 -69.96
N TRP A 59 0.86 21.18 -69.99
CA TRP A 59 1.68 21.03 -71.20
C TRP A 59 2.52 19.75 -71.10
N THR A 60 2.86 19.17 -72.25
CA THR A 60 3.49 17.84 -72.36
C THR A 60 4.40 17.71 -73.57
N ARG A 61 5.46 16.87 -73.42
CA ARG A 61 6.08 15.98 -74.44
C ARG A 61 7.21 16.60 -75.36
N PRO A 62 8.05 15.77 -76.08
CA PRO A 62 9.35 15.27 -75.56
C PRO A 62 10.45 15.10 -76.69
N ILE A 63 11.24 13.98 -76.69
CA ILE A 63 12.05 13.37 -77.81
C ILE A 63 13.55 13.85 -77.85
N LYS A 64 14.64 13.03 -78.01
CA LYS A 64 14.89 11.61 -78.39
C LYS A 64 16.25 11.06 -77.87
N GLY A 65 16.32 9.74 -77.57
CA GLY A 65 17.39 8.78 -77.95
C GLY A 65 18.71 8.71 -77.14
N THR A 66 19.45 7.58 -77.05
CA THR A 66 19.24 6.18 -77.50
C THR A 66 20.14 5.16 -76.75
N ILE A 67 19.53 4.18 -76.09
CA ILE A 67 19.87 2.73 -75.90
C ILE A 67 21.36 2.26 -75.87
N ILE A 68 21.76 1.64 -74.74
CA ILE A 68 22.41 0.32 -74.67
C ILE A 68 21.65 -0.52 -73.62
N ALA A 69 21.54 -1.84 -73.80
CA ALA A 69 20.72 -2.77 -73.00
C ALA A 69 21.57 -3.88 -72.32
N PRO A 70 21.00 -5.00 -71.82
CA PRO A 70 20.61 -5.19 -70.41
C PRO A 70 21.34 -6.38 -69.73
N LEU A 71 21.03 -6.70 -68.45
CA LEU A 71 21.03 -8.08 -67.92
C LEU A 71 20.40 -8.22 -66.50
N GLU A 72 19.99 -9.46 -66.19
CA GLU A 72 19.10 -9.92 -65.11
C GLU A 72 19.57 -9.92 -63.63
N SER A 73 18.56 -9.79 -62.73
CA SER A 73 18.25 -10.65 -61.56
C SER A 73 18.89 -10.48 -60.15
N GLU A 74 17.98 -10.52 -59.16
CA GLU A 74 18.03 -11.19 -57.83
C GLU A 74 19.26 -11.02 -56.90
N LYS A 75 19.10 -10.60 -55.62
CA LYS A 75 18.41 -11.41 -54.58
C LYS A 75 18.08 -10.64 -53.29
N ASN A 76 17.13 -11.20 -52.52
CA ASN A 76 16.62 -10.70 -51.23
C ASN A 76 17.64 -10.68 -50.08
N SER A 77 17.52 -9.69 -49.19
CA SER A 77 17.89 -9.80 -47.76
C SER A 77 16.67 -10.23 -46.93
N PRO A 78 16.84 -11.01 -45.85
CA PRO A 78 15.73 -11.67 -45.18
C PRO A 78 15.03 -10.76 -44.14
N VAL A 79 13.80 -10.34 -44.44
CA VAL A 79 12.87 -9.84 -43.41
C VAL A 79 12.38 -11.05 -42.61
N LYS A 80 12.65 -11.07 -41.30
CA LYS A 80 12.03 -12.04 -40.38
C LYS A 80 10.59 -11.60 -40.08
N GLY A 81 9.67 -12.56 -40.04
CA GLY A 81 8.27 -12.30 -39.72
C GLY A 81 7.99 -12.20 -38.21
N PRO A 82 6.84 -11.65 -37.80
CA PRO A 82 6.47 -11.50 -36.40
C PRO A 82 6.40 -12.85 -35.67
N MET A 83 6.82 -12.86 -34.40
CA MET A 83 6.80 -14.06 -33.57
C MET A 83 5.44 -14.24 -32.88
N ARG A 84 4.92 -15.47 -32.85
CA ARG A 84 3.69 -15.80 -32.11
C ARG A 84 4.03 -16.32 -30.72
N CYS A 85 3.35 -15.80 -29.71
CA CYS A 85 3.44 -16.32 -28.34
C CYS A 85 2.96 -17.78 -28.31
N PRO A 86 3.75 -18.74 -27.76
CA PRO A 86 3.39 -20.16 -27.76
C PRO A 86 2.20 -20.50 -26.84
N ASP A 87 1.89 -19.63 -25.88
CA ASP A 87 0.84 -19.83 -24.87
C ASP A 87 -0.52 -19.26 -25.32
N CYS A 88 -0.56 -17.98 -25.72
CA CYS A 88 -1.81 -17.30 -26.11
C CYS A 88 -1.99 -17.06 -27.62
N GLY A 89 -1.02 -17.47 -28.46
CA GLY A 89 -1.08 -17.36 -29.93
C GLY A 89 -0.98 -15.94 -30.51
N TYR A 90 -0.88 -14.90 -29.67
CA TYR A 90 -0.80 -13.50 -30.08
C TYR A 90 0.51 -13.18 -30.82
N GLU A 91 0.45 -12.37 -31.87
CA GLU A 91 1.63 -11.90 -32.61
C GLU A 91 2.30 -10.75 -31.85
N VAL A 92 3.48 -11.02 -31.31
CA VAL A 92 4.27 -10.05 -30.54
C VAL A 92 5.26 -9.36 -31.49
N PRO A 93 5.26 -8.01 -31.58
CA PRO A 93 6.27 -7.27 -32.30
C PRO A 93 7.67 -7.52 -31.73
N GLU A 94 8.71 -7.63 -32.56
CA GLU A 94 10.08 -8.00 -32.12
C GLU A 94 10.72 -7.06 -31.07
N HIS A 95 10.12 -5.88 -30.81
CA HIS A 95 10.59 -4.94 -29.79
C HIS A 95 9.97 -5.13 -28.39
N LEU A 96 9.04 -6.08 -28.20
CA LEU A 96 8.49 -6.42 -26.88
C LEU A 96 9.00 -7.78 -26.39
N VAL A 97 9.74 -7.76 -25.28
CA VAL A 97 10.24 -8.96 -24.59
C VAL A 97 9.12 -9.70 -23.84
N LEU A 98 8.10 -8.97 -23.35
CA LEU A 98 6.91 -9.52 -22.71
C LEU A 98 5.70 -9.52 -23.64
N CYS A 99 4.95 -10.63 -23.68
CA CYS A 99 3.68 -10.66 -24.37
C CYS A 99 2.63 -9.78 -23.63
N PRO A 100 2.04 -8.74 -24.26
CA PRO A 100 1.14 -7.82 -23.59
C PRO A 100 -0.22 -8.43 -23.19
N ARG A 101 -0.48 -9.69 -23.56
CA ARG A 101 -1.75 -10.38 -23.28
C ARG A 101 -1.69 -11.41 -22.15
N CYS A 102 -0.56 -12.11 -21.99
CA CYS A 102 -0.39 -13.13 -20.95
C CYS A 102 0.81 -12.90 -20.01
N GLY A 103 1.61 -11.84 -20.23
CA GLY A 103 2.77 -11.51 -19.39
C GLY A 103 3.95 -12.48 -19.54
N LEU A 104 3.89 -13.45 -20.46
CA LEU A 104 4.98 -14.39 -20.68
C LEU A 104 6.16 -13.70 -21.38
N ASN A 105 7.37 -13.89 -20.85
CA ASN A 105 8.62 -13.51 -21.51
C ASN A 105 8.86 -14.42 -22.72
N VAL A 106 8.91 -13.84 -23.92
CA VAL A 106 9.00 -14.62 -25.17
C VAL A 106 10.45 -15.04 -25.48
N GLU A 107 11.45 -14.41 -24.84
CA GLU A 107 12.87 -14.61 -25.16
C GLU A 107 13.47 -15.86 -24.49
N GLU A 108 12.99 -16.22 -23.29
CA GLU A 108 13.50 -17.36 -22.50
C GLU A 108 13.06 -18.76 -23.03
N THR A 109 12.23 -18.83 -24.07
CA THR A 109 11.65 -20.10 -24.57
C THR A 109 12.31 -20.67 -25.83
N GLN A 110 13.46 -20.13 -26.27
CA GLN A 110 14.16 -20.66 -27.46
C GLN A 110 14.82 -22.04 -27.20
N PRO A 111 14.52 -23.08 -27.99
CA PRO A 111 15.15 -24.39 -27.84
C PRO A 111 16.61 -24.39 -28.34
N ILE A 112 17.51 -24.93 -27.52
CA ILE A 112 18.94 -25.09 -27.81
C ILE A 112 19.13 -25.88 -29.11
N LYS A 113 19.69 -25.24 -30.15
CA LYS A 113 20.01 -25.89 -31.43
C LYS A 113 21.08 -26.97 -31.24
N ARG A 114 20.68 -28.24 -31.31
CA ARG A 114 21.60 -29.40 -31.36
C ARG A 114 22.67 -29.23 -32.45
N ARG A 115 23.94 -29.18 -32.05
CA ARG A 115 25.07 -29.40 -32.97
C ARG A 115 24.95 -30.81 -33.59
N LYS A 116 25.06 -30.90 -34.92
CA LYS A 116 25.01 -32.20 -35.62
C LYS A 116 26.28 -33.02 -35.31
N ASN A 117 26.09 -34.24 -34.81
CA ASN A 117 27.17 -35.22 -34.69
C ASN A 117 27.69 -35.61 -36.08
N ARG A 118 29.02 -35.62 -36.26
CA ARG A 118 29.67 -36.49 -37.25
C ARG A 118 29.97 -37.85 -36.58
N PRO A 119 29.74 -38.99 -37.25
CA PRO A 119 29.94 -40.30 -36.65
C PRO A 119 31.43 -40.68 -36.57
N ALA A 120 31.79 -41.42 -35.53
CA ALA A 120 33.13 -42.01 -35.37
C ALA A 120 33.15 -43.47 -35.86
N ARG A 121 34.24 -43.85 -36.54
CA ARG A 121 34.79 -45.21 -36.80
C ARG A 121 36.00 -45.03 -37.75
N ARG A 122 37.10 -45.79 -37.69
CA ARG A 122 37.49 -46.92 -36.83
C ARG A 122 39.03 -47.02 -36.85
N LEU A 123 39.67 -47.46 -35.77
CA LEU A 123 41.05 -47.98 -35.85
C LEU A 123 41.07 -49.31 -36.61
N ILE A 124 42.19 -49.63 -37.26
CA ILE A 124 42.89 -50.94 -37.27
C ILE A 124 44.22 -50.80 -38.04
N ASP A 125 45.29 -51.27 -37.40
CA ASP A 125 46.57 -51.89 -37.82
C ASP A 125 47.27 -51.40 -39.13
N LEU A 126 48.56 -51.01 -39.18
CA LEU A 126 49.83 -51.70 -38.83
C LEU A 126 50.00 -53.06 -39.51
N GLU A 127 50.94 -53.18 -40.47
CA GLU A 127 52.17 -54.01 -40.38
C GLU A 127 53.00 -53.96 -41.70
N GLU A 128 54.21 -54.54 -41.66
CA GLU A 128 55.13 -54.90 -42.78
C GLU A 128 55.91 -53.75 -43.48
N THR A 129 57.20 -53.51 -43.13
CA THR A 129 58.46 -54.21 -43.55
C THR A 129 58.88 -53.83 -45.01
N ILE A 130 60.13 -53.84 -45.50
CA ILE A 130 61.50 -54.35 -45.18
C ILE A 130 62.51 -53.36 -45.88
N PRO A 131 63.81 -53.63 -46.17
CA PRO A 131 64.94 -54.20 -45.43
C PRO A 131 66.18 -53.25 -45.32
N ILE A 132 67.22 -53.76 -44.65
CA ILE A 132 68.56 -53.18 -44.46
C ILE A 132 69.46 -53.37 -45.70
N PRO A 133 70.43 -52.46 -45.96
CA PRO A 133 71.81 -52.92 -46.23
C PRO A 133 72.87 -52.35 -45.29
N LEU A 134 73.66 -53.26 -44.71
CA LEU A 134 74.99 -53.07 -44.09
C LEU A 134 76.07 -53.17 -45.20
N PRO A 135 77.38 -53.07 -44.88
CA PRO A 135 78.08 -52.07 -44.07
C PRO A 135 79.32 -51.50 -44.81
N GLN A 136 80.00 -50.49 -44.26
CA GLN A 136 81.46 -50.59 -44.04
C GLN A 136 81.99 -49.55 -43.04
N GLU A 137 83.18 -49.87 -42.55
CA GLU A 137 84.02 -49.34 -41.46
C GLU A 137 84.26 -47.80 -41.54
N GLU A 138 84.72 -47.07 -40.49
CA GLU A 138 85.87 -47.38 -39.62
C GLU A 138 85.73 -46.97 -38.15
N ASN A 139 86.54 -47.63 -37.31
CA ASN A 139 86.62 -47.43 -35.87
C ASN A 139 87.35 -46.12 -35.52
N GLY A 140 86.74 -45.27 -34.68
CA GLY A 140 87.36 -44.02 -34.22
C GLY A 140 86.70 -43.49 -32.95
N ALA A 141 87.09 -44.02 -31.79
CA ALA A 141 86.43 -43.73 -30.52
C ALA A 141 86.42 -42.24 -30.13
N SER A 142 85.23 -41.70 -29.85
CA SER A 142 85.05 -40.53 -28.99
C SER A 142 83.86 -40.75 -28.06
N ALA A 143 83.96 -40.24 -26.83
CA ALA A 143 83.13 -40.68 -25.70
C ALA A 143 81.62 -40.39 -25.88
N PRO A 144 80.72 -41.20 -25.29
CA PRO A 144 79.29 -40.93 -25.34
C PRO A 144 78.97 -39.57 -24.68
N PRO A 145 78.16 -38.70 -25.33
CA PRO A 145 77.77 -37.43 -24.75
C PRO A 145 76.97 -37.69 -23.47
N THR A 146 77.42 -37.11 -22.36
CA THR A 146 76.83 -37.37 -21.04
C THR A 146 75.34 -36.97 -21.03
N LEU A 147 74.56 -37.64 -20.18
CA LEU A 147 73.10 -37.46 -20.06
C LEU A 147 72.71 -35.97 -19.88
N TRP A 148 73.59 -35.21 -19.24
CA TRP A 148 73.56 -33.76 -19.08
C TRP A 148 73.49 -32.95 -20.39
N GLN A 149 74.16 -33.35 -21.47
CA GLN A 149 74.16 -32.60 -22.73
C GLN A 149 72.81 -32.68 -23.46
N ARG A 150 72.14 -33.84 -23.41
CA ARG A 150 70.79 -34.01 -23.98
C ARG A 150 69.75 -33.23 -23.17
N VAL A 151 69.81 -33.32 -21.84
CA VAL A 151 68.96 -32.54 -20.95
C VAL A 151 69.17 -31.03 -21.17
N ARG A 152 70.41 -30.56 -21.33
CA ARG A 152 70.70 -29.14 -21.60
C ARG A 152 70.08 -28.66 -22.90
N PHE A 153 70.09 -29.46 -23.97
CA PHE A 153 69.50 -29.07 -25.26
C PHE A 153 67.98 -28.95 -25.19
N VAL A 154 67.31 -29.87 -24.47
CA VAL A 154 65.86 -29.83 -24.24
C VAL A 154 65.46 -28.67 -23.32
N LEU A 155 66.25 -28.37 -22.29
CA LEU A 155 66.00 -27.21 -21.42
C LEU A 155 66.17 -25.88 -22.16
N VAL A 156 67.15 -25.77 -23.08
CA VAL A 156 67.34 -24.57 -23.91
C VAL A 156 66.24 -24.41 -24.96
N SER A 157 65.79 -25.48 -25.62
CA SER A 157 64.66 -25.37 -26.56
C SER A 157 63.35 -25.04 -25.84
N LEU A 158 63.12 -25.61 -24.64
CA LEU A 158 61.99 -25.28 -23.79
C LEU A 158 62.03 -23.83 -23.30
N SER A 159 63.19 -23.30 -22.93
CA SER A 159 63.32 -21.90 -22.49
C SER A 159 63.11 -20.91 -23.64
N ILE A 160 63.58 -21.21 -24.85
CA ILE A 160 63.31 -20.41 -26.06
C ILE A 160 61.83 -20.46 -26.41
N PHE A 161 61.19 -21.62 -26.36
CA PHE A 161 59.75 -21.76 -26.60
C PHE A 161 58.93 -20.96 -25.58
N LEU A 162 59.28 -21.05 -24.29
CA LEU A 162 58.64 -20.28 -23.23
C LEU A 162 58.84 -18.76 -23.43
N ALA A 163 60.05 -18.33 -23.81
CA ALA A 163 60.34 -16.93 -24.11
C ALA A 163 59.53 -16.40 -25.31
N MET A 164 59.38 -17.19 -26.38
CA MET A 164 58.52 -16.80 -27.52
C MET A 164 57.03 -16.77 -27.14
N LEU A 165 56.57 -17.64 -26.24
CA LEU A 165 55.19 -17.65 -25.75
C LEU A 165 54.90 -16.46 -24.80
N LEU A 166 55.88 -16.04 -24.00
CA LEU A 166 55.81 -14.80 -23.22
C LEU A 166 55.85 -13.56 -24.12
N LEU A 167 56.66 -13.57 -25.18
CA LEU A 167 56.72 -12.45 -26.13
C LEU A 167 55.41 -12.29 -26.91
N SER A 168 54.80 -13.39 -27.38
CA SER A 168 53.52 -13.32 -28.12
C SER A 168 52.35 -12.88 -27.25
N THR A 169 52.30 -13.32 -25.98
CA THR A 169 51.28 -12.86 -25.03
C THR A 169 51.48 -11.38 -24.65
N ALA A 170 52.72 -10.93 -24.46
CA ALA A 170 53.03 -9.51 -24.22
C ALA A 170 52.62 -8.61 -25.42
N ILE A 171 52.92 -9.03 -26.65
CA ILE A 171 52.50 -8.32 -27.87
C ILE A 171 50.96 -8.27 -27.98
N GLY A 172 50.26 -9.38 -27.67
CA GLY A 172 48.80 -9.42 -27.67
C GLY A 172 48.16 -8.47 -26.66
N ILE A 173 48.70 -8.42 -25.43
CA ILE A 173 48.23 -7.48 -24.39
C ILE A 173 48.49 -6.03 -24.80
N TYR A 174 49.69 -5.73 -25.32
CA TYR A 174 50.03 -4.37 -25.78
C TYR A 174 49.14 -3.92 -26.95
N ALA A 175 48.91 -4.78 -27.94
CA ALA A 175 48.03 -4.49 -29.06
C ALA A 175 46.57 -4.27 -28.62
N GLY A 176 46.05 -5.14 -27.75
CA GLY A 176 44.70 -5.01 -27.19
C GLY A 176 44.51 -3.73 -26.37
N TYR A 177 45.51 -3.36 -25.56
CA TYR A 177 45.51 -2.11 -24.79
C TYR A 177 45.48 -0.88 -25.72
N ARG A 178 46.37 -0.84 -26.73
CA ARG A 178 46.46 0.26 -27.70
C ARG A 178 45.20 0.39 -28.56
N GLN A 179 44.56 -0.71 -28.93
CA GLN A 179 43.31 -0.68 -29.68
C GLN A 179 42.13 -0.18 -28.82
N GLY A 180 42.07 -0.59 -27.55
CA GLY A 180 41.05 -0.12 -26.60
C GLY A 180 41.12 1.39 -26.32
N GLU A 181 42.30 2.01 -26.31
CA GLU A 181 42.45 3.48 -26.19
C GLU A 181 41.83 4.21 -27.41
N ILE A 182 42.14 3.75 -28.62
CA ILE A 182 41.63 4.36 -29.86
C ILE A 182 40.11 4.26 -29.95
N GLU A 183 39.54 3.10 -29.62
CA GLU A 183 38.08 2.88 -29.64
C GLU A 183 37.35 3.74 -28.60
N ARG A 184 37.97 3.99 -27.43
CA ARG A 184 37.40 4.89 -26.40
C ARG A 184 37.38 6.34 -26.85
N VAL A 185 38.48 6.85 -27.43
CA VAL A 185 38.57 8.22 -27.95
C VAL A 185 37.63 8.42 -29.14
N ALA A 186 37.53 7.44 -30.04
CA ALA A 186 36.57 7.48 -31.13
C ALA A 186 35.11 7.51 -30.62
N ARG A 187 34.78 6.68 -29.61
CA ARG A 187 33.45 6.69 -29.01
C ARG A 187 33.15 8.02 -28.30
N SER A 188 34.07 8.55 -27.48
CA SER A 188 33.83 9.84 -26.80
C SER A 188 33.64 10.97 -27.81
N ALA A 189 34.43 11.01 -28.89
CA ALA A 189 34.27 11.98 -29.98
C ALA A 189 32.90 11.85 -30.68
N THR A 190 32.42 10.64 -30.97
CA THR A 190 31.07 10.46 -31.56
C THR A 190 29.94 10.93 -30.64
N VAL A 191 30.08 10.72 -29.32
CA VAL A 191 29.07 11.18 -28.35
C VAL A 191 29.17 12.71 -28.18
N ALA A 192 30.36 13.30 -28.11
CA ALA A 192 30.55 14.74 -28.11
C ALA A 192 29.90 15.42 -29.34
N ALA A 193 30.09 14.85 -30.53
CA ALA A 193 29.48 15.36 -31.77
C ALA A 193 27.95 15.29 -31.78
N ASP A 194 27.35 14.24 -31.20
CA ASP A 194 25.90 14.09 -31.07
C ASP A 194 25.31 15.10 -30.07
N HIS A 195 25.98 15.31 -28.93
CA HIS A 195 25.60 16.36 -27.97
C HIS A 195 25.77 17.77 -28.57
N TYR A 196 26.83 18.03 -29.35
CA TYR A 196 27.00 19.27 -30.10
C TYR A 196 25.84 19.51 -31.09
N ALA A 197 25.44 18.49 -31.86
CA ALA A 197 24.32 18.58 -32.79
C ALA A 197 22.97 18.86 -32.08
N ARG A 198 22.75 18.26 -30.90
CA ARG A 198 21.60 18.59 -30.04
C ARG A 198 21.65 20.01 -29.48
N GLY A 199 22.84 20.47 -29.09
CA GLY A 199 23.08 21.86 -28.68
C GLY A 199 22.69 22.87 -29.75
N LEU A 200 23.07 22.62 -31.01
CA LEU A 200 22.65 23.44 -32.16
C LEU A 200 21.12 23.43 -32.35
N ALA A 201 20.48 22.27 -32.27
CA ALA A 201 19.02 22.17 -32.42
C ALA A 201 18.26 22.98 -31.35
N TYR A 202 18.75 22.99 -30.10
CA TYR A 202 18.20 23.84 -29.03
C TYR A 202 18.55 25.33 -29.19
N LEU A 203 19.71 25.65 -29.77
CA LEU A 203 20.11 27.03 -30.08
C LEU A 203 19.20 27.64 -31.16
N ASP A 204 18.82 26.83 -32.15
CA ASP A 204 17.89 27.19 -33.22
C ASP A 204 16.43 27.23 -32.74
N SER A 205 16.02 26.38 -31.80
CA SER A 205 14.67 26.43 -31.19
C SER A 205 14.49 27.58 -30.18
N GLY A 206 15.57 28.26 -29.78
CA GLY A 206 15.55 29.32 -28.77
C GLY A 206 15.56 28.80 -27.32
N GLU A 207 15.84 27.52 -27.11
CA GLU A 207 15.98 26.88 -25.79
C GLU A 207 17.42 26.99 -25.29
N TYR A 208 17.91 28.22 -25.15
CA TYR A 208 19.32 28.53 -24.88
C TYR A 208 19.88 27.82 -23.63
N GLU A 209 19.07 27.67 -22.58
CA GLU A 209 19.43 26.97 -21.35
C GLU A 209 19.75 25.48 -21.60
N ARG A 210 19.01 24.82 -22.50
CA ARG A 210 19.27 23.43 -22.93
C ARG A 210 20.46 23.35 -23.87
N ALA A 211 20.59 24.29 -24.80
CA ALA A 211 21.75 24.40 -25.70
C ALA A 211 23.07 24.49 -24.89
N ILE A 212 23.10 25.35 -23.86
CA ILE A 212 24.24 25.51 -22.94
C ILE A 212 24.59 24.19 -22.24
N ALA A 213 23.61 23.42 -21.79
CA ALA A 213 23.84 22.13 -21.15
C ALA A 213 24.45 21.10 -22.12
N GLU A 214 23.91 20.99 -23.33
CA GLU A 214 24.41 20.06 -24.35
C GLU A 214 25.83 20.43 -24.83
N PHE A 215 26.11 21.71 -25.09
CA PHE A 215 27.46 22.17 -25.47
C PHE A 215 28.49 21.97 -24.33
N ARG A 216 28.11 22.21 -23.07
CA ARG A 216 28.98 21.90 -21.91
C ARG A 216 29.29 20.42 -21.81
N TYR A 217 28.32 19.54 -22.08
CA TYR A 217 28.54 18.10 -22.04
C TYR A 217 29.42 17.63 -23.21
N ALA A 218 29.25 18.20 -24.41
CA ALA A 218 30.16 17.98 -25.53
C ALA A 218 31.61 18.36 -25.17
N LEU A 219 31.82 19.52 -24.54
CA LEU A 219 33.14 19.97 -24.05
C LEU A 219 33.69 19.12 -22.89
N GLN A 220 32.85 18.50 -22.06
CA GLN A 220 33.32 17.54 -21.05
C GLN A 220 33.86 16.25 -21.69
N LEU A 221 33.33 15.84 -22.84
CA LEU A 221 33.78 14.65 -23.58
C LEU A 221 34.93 14.94 -24.55
N ASN A 222 35.01 16.16 -25.07
CA ASN A 222 36.08 16.65 -25.93
C ASN A 222 36.44 18.12 -25.57
N PRO A 223 37.36 18.35 -24.63
CA PRO A 223 37.71 19.70 -24.16
C PRO A 223 38.28 20.64 -25.23
N ASP A 224 38.87 20.07 -26.29
CA ASP A 224 39.53 20.81 -27.37
C ASP A 224 38.60 21.06 -28.58
N ASP A 225 37.28 20.91 -28.42
CA ASP A 225 36.30 21.15 -29.50
C ASP A 225 36.01 22.67 -29.69
N PRO A 226 36.50 23.31 -30.78
CA PRO A 226 36.30 24.74 -30.98
C PRO A 226 34.85 25.07 -31.37
N LEU A 227 34.10 24.12 -31.96
CA LEU A 227 32.73 24.34 -32.40
C LEU A 227 31.78 24.28 -31.19
N ALA A 228 31.98 23.32 -30.28
CA ALA A 228 31.21 23.26 -29.04
C ALA A 228 31.50 24.46 -28.11
N ALA A 229 32.74 24.96 -28.09
CA ALA A 229 33.09 26.20 -27.41
C ALA A 229 32.35 27.41 -28.02
N GLN A 230 32.41 27.58 -29.34
CA GLN A 230 31.71 28.66 -30.03
C GLN A 230 30.18 28.59 -29.84
N GLY A 231 29.59 27.38 -29.89
CA GLY A 231 28.17 27.17 -29.65
C GLY A 231 27.75 27.52 -28.21
N LEU A 232 28.61 27.23 -27.22
CA LEU A 232 28.40 27.64 -25.83
C LEU A 232 28.46 29.16 -25.66
N ASP A 233 29.43 29.82 -26.27
CA ASP A 233 29.56 31.28 -26.24
C ASP A 233 28.36 31.96 -26.92
N GLU A 234 27.89 31.42 -28.05
CA GLU A 234 26.70 31.94 -28.72
C GLU A 234 25.42 31.69 -27.90
N ALA A 235 25.24 30.50 -27.35
CA ALA A 235 24.08 30.17 -26.51
C ALA A 235 24.02 31.03 -25.24
N THR A 236 25.16 31.25 -24.58
CA THR A 236 25.25 32.14 -23.42
C THR A 236 25.05 33.61 -23.78
N ALA A 237 25.57 34.08 -24.92
CA ALA A 237 25.34 35.44 -25.41
C ALA A 237 23.86 35.68 -25.78
N ARG A 238 23.21 34.73 -26.47
CA ARG A 238 21.76 34.83 -26.79
C ARG A 238 20.89 34.76 -25.53
N LEU A 239 21.27 33.97 -24.52
CA LEU A 239 20.61 33.94 -23.22
C LEU A 239 20.76 35.27 -22.46
N ALA A 240 21.98 35.84 -22.43
CA ALA A 240 22.25 37.13 -21.81
C ALA A 240 21.60 38.32 -22.56
N ALA A 241 21.35 38.17 -23.86
CA ALA A 241 20.64 39.14 -24.69
C ALA A 241 19.11 39.06 -24.60
N ARG A 242 18.54 38.02 -23.95
CA ARG A 242 17.12 38.06 -23.55
C ARG A 242 16.96 39.21 -22.55
N PRO A 243 15.95 40.09 -22.71
CA PRO A 243 15.69 41.13 -21.74
C PRO A 243 15.24 40.49 -20.42
N THR A 244 16.16 40.39 -19.46
CA THR A 244 15.80 40.27 -18.05
C THR A 244 15.06 41.55 -17.63
N PRO A 245 13.97 41.45 -16.83
CA PRO A 245 13.34 42.63 -16.27
C PRO A 245 14.39 43.50 -15.57
N THR A 246 14.43 44.78 -15.90
CA THR A 246 15.23 45.74 -15.12
C THR A 246 14.71 45.78 -13.68
N SER A 247 15.54 46.20 -12.72
CA SER A 247 15.12 46.32 -11.32
C SER A 247 13.84 47.14 -11.17
N GLN A 248 13.72 48.23 -11.93
CA GLN A 248 12.50 49.05 -12.00
C GLN A 248 11.30 48.25 -12.52
N ALA A 249 11.41 47.55 -13.65
CA ALA A 249 10.30 46.76 -14.19
C ALA A 249 9.88 45.62 -13.25
N ARG A 250 10.81 45.06 -12.48
CA ARG A 250 10.53 44.06 -11.44
C ARG A 250 9.77 44.68 -10.27
N GLU A 251 10.20 45.84 -9.79
CA GLU A 251 9.54 46.59 -8.72
C GLU A 251 8.13 47.06 -9.12
N ASP A 252 7.96 47.55 -10.35
CA ASP A 252 6.67 47.98 -10.92
C ASP A 252 5.67 46.80 -11.00
N ILE A 253 6.13 45.62 -11.45
CA ILE A 253 5.29 44.40 -11.50
C ILE A 253 4.93 43.92 -10.09
N ALA A 254 5.87 43.93 -9.15
CA ALA A 254 5.61 43.54 -7.77
C ALA A 254 4.59 44.49 -7.09
N ALA A 255 4.71 45.79 -7.34
CA ALA A 255 3.78 46.81 -6.84
C ALA A 255 2.36 46.66 -7.44
N ASP A 256 2.22 46.35 -8.73
CA ASP A 256 0.93 46.08 -9.38
C ASP A 256 0.27 44.80 -8.82
N LEU A 257 1.03 43.72 -8.66
CA LEU A 257 0.52 42.49 -8.02
C LEU A 257 0.08 42.73 -6.57
N PHE A 258 0.86 43.49 -5.79
CA PHE A 258 0.50 43.87 -4.42
C PHE A 258 -0.79 44.70 -4.40
N ALA A 259 -0.89 45.75 -5.21
CA ALA A 259 -2.06 46.63 -5.26
C ALA A 259 -3.35 45.89 -5.66
N ARG A 260 -3.25 44.89 -6.56
CA ARG A 260 -4.39 44.00 -6.91
C ARG A 260 -4.78 43.11 -5.73
N GLY A 261 -3.81 42.49 -5.07
CA GLY A 261 -4.03 41.66 -3.88
C GLY A 261 -4.66 42.45 -2.74
N GLU A 262 -4.17 43.67 -2.48
CA GLU A 262 -4.71 44.61 -1.49
C GLU A 262 -6.13 45.06 -1.83
N ALA A 263 -6.40 45.45 -3.08
CA ALA A 263 -7.75 45.86 -3.50
C ALA A 263 -8.77 44.72 -3.33
N ALA A 264 -8.41 43.48 -3.70
CA ALA A 264 -9.26 42.31 -3.51
C ALA A 264 -9.43 41.96 -2.01
N PHE A 265 -8.36 42.03 -1.22
CA PHE A 265 -8.39 41.82 0.23
C PHE A 265 -9.35 42.79 0.94
N GLN A 266 -9.27 44.08 0.63
CA GLN A 266 -10.14 45.12 1.19
C GLN A 266 -11.60 45.01 0.70
N ALA A 267 -11.83 44.34 -0.44
CA ALA A 267 -13.16 44.01 -0.94
C ALA A 267 -13.75 42.72 -0.35
N GLU A 268 -13.01 42.02 0.53
CA GLU A 268 -13.32 40.66 1.02
C GLU A 268 -13.45 39.61 -0.11
N ASP A 269 -12.89 39.89 -1.29
CA ASP A 269 -12.88 38.99 -2.44
C ASP A 269 -11.64 38.10 -2.38
N TRP A 270 -11.76 37.03 -1.59
CA TRP A 270 -10.61 36.23 -1.16
C TRP A 270 -9.91 35.48 -2.30
N GLU A 271 -10.63 35.05 -3.34
CA GLU A 271 -10.05 34.22 -4.41
C GLU A 271 -9.07 35.02 -5.30
N PRO A 272 -9.42 36.22 -5.82
CA PRO A 272 -8.46 37.10 -6.48
C PRO A 272 -7.35 37.60 -5.55
N ALA A 273 -7.62 37.81 -4.25
CA ALA A 273 -6.60 38.17 -3.28
C ALA A 273 -5.54 37.07 -3.11
N ILE A 274 -5.97 35.82 -2.92
CA ILE A 274 -5.11 34.64 -2.84
C ILE A 274 -4.30 34.49 -4.13
N GLU A 275 -4.92 34.66 -5.29
CA GLU A 275 -4.24 34.56 -6.59
C GLU A 275 -3.13 35.60 -6.72
N ALA A 276 -3.44 36.90 -6.56
CA ALA A 276 -2.48 37.98 -6.74
C ALA A 276 -1.32 37.92 -5.72
N LEU A 277 -1.62 37.66 -4.44
CA LEU A 277 -0.60 37.55 -3.39
C LEU A 277 0.27 36.29 -3.54
N SER A 278 -0.30 35.17 -4.01
CA SER A 278 0.48 33.96 -4.30
C SER A 278 1.39 34.13 -5.52
N GLN A 279 0.91 34.83 -6.57
CA GLN A 279 1.73 35.20 -7.72
C GLN A 279 2.87 36.14 -7.31
N LEU A 280 2.59 37.16 -6.50
CA LEU A 280 3.59 38.07 -5.94
C LEU A 280 4.68 37.31 -5.20
N ARG A 281 4.32 36.46 -4.23
CA ARG A 281 5.27 35.67 -3.45
C ARG A 281 6.11 34.69 -4.31
N GLY A 282 5.56 34.22 -5.42
CA GLY A 282 6.30 33.39 -6.40
C GLY A 282 7.24 34.19 -7.32
N PHE A 283 6.93 35.46 -7.56
CA PHE A 283 7.70 36.36 -8.43
C PHE A 283 8.82 37.09 -7.67
N ASP A 284 8.49 37.63 -6.49
CA ASP A 284 9.40 38.33 -5.60
C ASP A 284 9.10 38.00 -4.12
N PRO A 285 9.79 37.00 -3.53
CA PRO A 285 9.55 36.57 -2.16
C PRO A 285 9.89 37.60 -1.06
N ASP A 286 10.74 38.58 -1.38
CA ASP A 286 11.23 39.58 -0.42
C ASP A 286 10.38 40.87 -0.44
N TYR A 287 9.56 41.08 -1.48
CA TYR A 287 8.70 42.26 -1.61
C TYR A 287 7.63 42.30 -0.52
N ARG A 288 7.78 43.21 0.45
CA ARG A 288 6.84 43.44 1.58
C ARG A 288 6.39 42.15 2.26
N ARG A 289 7.34 41.24 2.45
CA ARG A 289 7.08 39.85 2.81
C ARG A 289 6.07 39.67 3.95
N ASP A 290 6.24 40.41 5.05
CA ASP A 290 5.38 40.29 6.24
C ASP A 290 3.92 40.71 5.94
N GLU A 291 3.70 41.82 5.23
CA GLU A 291 2.37 42.29 4.79
C GLU A 291 1.70 41.23 3.88
N VAL A 292 2.46 40.70 2.92
CA VAL A 292 1.97 39.70 1.96
C VAL A 292 1.63 38.37 2.63
N GLU A 293 2.48 37.89 3.56
CA GLU A 293 2.22 36.66 4.31
C GLU A 293 1.01 36.79 5.25
N GLU A 294 0.82 37.93 5.93
CA GLU A 294 -0.34 38.20 6.79
C GLU A 294 -1.66 38.29 6.00
N MET A 295 -1.67 39.03 4.89
CA MET A 295 -2.84 39.16 4.02
C MET A 295 -3.20 37.84 3.34
N LEU A 296 -2.20 37.09 2.85
CA LEU A 296 -2.41 35.78 2.22
C LEU A 296 -2.91 34.75 3.23
N CYS A 297 -2.31 34.69 4.43
CA CYS A 297 -2.80 33.88 5.55
C CYS A 297 -4.28 34.17 5.84
N THR A 298 -4.63 35.44 6.01
CA THR A 298 -5.98 35.87 6.36
C THR A 298 -6.99 35.55 5.25
N SER A 299 -6.61 35.73 3.98
CA SER A 299 -7.46 35.39 2.83
C SER A 299 -7.70 33.89 2.72
N LEU A 300 -6.63 33.08 2.80
CA LEU A 300 -6.71 31.61 2.77
C LEU A 300 -7.58 31.07 3.92
N TYR A 301 -7.37 31.58 5.14
CA TYR A 301 -8.15 31.23 6.31
C TYR A 301 -9.64 31.57 6.12
N ARG A 302 -9.95 32.82 5.80
CA ARG A 302 -11.35 33.28 5.64
C ARG A 302 -12.05 32.54 4.50
N TYR A 303 -11.40 32.38 3.35
CA TYR A 303 -11.99 31.66 2.23
C TYR A 303 -12.22 30.19 2.56
N GLY A 304 -11.21 29.52 3.13
CA GLY A 304 -11.31 28.14 3.60
C GLY A 304 -12.51 27.94 4.54
N MET A 305 -12.67 28.82 5.53
CA MET A 305 -13.82 28.78 6.44
C MET A 305 -15.16 29.02 5.73
N THR A 306 -15.25 29.98 4.80
CA THR A 306 -16.52 30.20 4.06
C THR A 306 -16.93 28.96 3.27
N LEU A 307 -15.98 28.28 2.63
CA LEU A 307 -16.21 27.05 1.88
C LEU A 307 -16.59 25.88 2.80
N LEU A 308 -15.95 25.75 3.97
CA LEU A 308 -16.31 24.74 4.98
C LEU A 308 -17.66 25.02 5.67
N SER A 309 -18.10 26.27 5.74
CA SER A 309 -19.43 26.65 6.25
C SER A 309 -20.56 26.50 5.22
N ALA A 310 -20.26 26.22 3.95
CA ALA A 310 -21.26 26.14 2.90
C ALA A 310 -22.23 24.96 3.11
N GLU A 311 -23.53 25.24 3.16
CA GLU A 311 -24.59 24.22 3.27
C GLU A 311 -24.95 23.64 1.90
N GLY A 312 -25.42 22.38 1.88
CA GLY A 312 -25.83 21.66 0.67
C GLY A 312 -24.99 20.40 0.39
N GLU A 313 -25.46 19.58 -0.55
CA GLU A 313 -24.77 18.36 -1.00
C GLU A 313 -23.52 18.68 -1.84
N ASP A 314 -23.58 19.73 -2.66
CA ASP A 314 -22.47 20.22 -3.50
C ASP A 314 -21.49 21.15 -2.75
N ALA A 315 -21.44 21.08 -1.42
CA ALA A 315 -20.56 21.94 -0.61
C ALA A 315 -19.07 21.64 -0.92
N PRO A 316 -18.25 22.63 -1.31
CA PRO A 316 -16.88 22.43 -1.79
C PRO A 316 -15.88 22.23 -0.64
N LEU A 317 -16.10 21.19 0.17
CA LEU A 317 -15.34 20.88 1.38
C LEU A 317 -13.86 20.65 1.09
N GLU A 318 -13.52 19.96 0.00
CA GLU A 318 -12.15 19.73 -0.46
C GLU A 318 -11.42 21.06 -0.72
N LYS A 319 -12.11 22.02 -1.35
CA LYS A 319 -11.56 23.37 -1.62
C LYS A 319 -11.33 24.13 -0.31
N GLY A 320 -12.25 23.99 0.65
CA GLY A 320 -12.13 24.56 2.00
C GLY A 320 -10.93 23.99 2.78
N ILE A 321 -10.80 22.66 2.85
CA ILE A 321 -9.66 21.97 3.48
C ILE A 321 -8.34 22.40 2.83
N PHE A 322 -8.29 22.43 1.49
CA PHE A 322 -7.09 22.82 0.73
C PHE A 322 -6.57 24.22 1.10
N TYR A 323 -7.44 25.22 1.20
CA TYR A 323 -6.98 26.57 1.58
C TYR A 323 -6.56 26.66 3.05
N LEU A 324 -7.20 25.92 3.96
CA LEU A 324 -6.73 25.83 5.35
C LEU A 324 -5.39 25.09 5.47
N ASP A 325 -5.15 24.05 4.66
CA ASP A 325 -3.85 23.37 4.54
C ASP A 325 -2.76 24.32 4.06
N GLN A 326 -3.07 25.22 3.12
CA GLN A 326 -2.13 26.26 2.67
C GLN A 326 -1.92 27.34 3.74
N ALA A 327 -2.97 27.78 4.44
CA ALA A 327 -2.86 28.78 5.50
C ALA A 327 -1.97 28.27 6.65
N GLN A 328 -2.14 27.02 7.08
CA GLN A 328 -1.37 26.41 8.17
C GLN A 328 0.15 26.32 7.89
N GLN A 329 0.57 26.39 6.62
CA GLN A 329 2.00 26.44 6.23
C GLN A 329 2.63 27.83 6.38
N ILE A 330 1.80 28.88 6.48
CA ILE A 330 2.21 30.28 6.55
C ILE A 330 2.06 30.81 7.99
N CYS A 331 0.95 30.46 8.65
CA CYS A 331 0.55 31.04 9.93
C CYS A 331 -0.12 30.01 10.85
N PRO A 332 -0.05 30.20 12.18
CA PRO A 332 -0.82 29.39 13.12
C PRO A 332 -2.31 29.69 12.98
N LEU A 333 -3.11 28.66 12.68
CA LEU A 333 -4.56 28.77 12.58
C LEU A 333 -5.25 28.77 13.97
N PRO A 334 -6.39 29.45 14.12
CA PRO A 334 -7.20 29.39 15.33
C PRO A 334 -7.82 27.99 15.51
N GLN A 335 -8.15 27.63 16.75
CA GLN A 335 -8.57 26.26 17.10
C GLN A 335 -9.85 25.83 16.37
N GLU A 336 -10.75 26.78 16.14
CA GLU A 336 -12.00 26.62 15.40
C GLU A 336 -11.74 26.17 13.96
N ALA A 337 -10.74 26.75 13.29
CA ALA A 337 -10.37 26.39 11.91
C ALA A 337 -9.81 24.97 11.82
N LEU A 338 -8.97 24.61 12.80
CA LEU A 338 -8.39 23.26 12.89
C LEU A 338 -9.46 22.21 13.18
N TRP A 339 -10.45 22.54 14.01
CA TRP A 339 -11.61 21.68 14.28
C TRP A 339 -12.47 21.47 13.02
N GLU A 340 -12.89 22.55 12.35
CA GLU A 340 -13.71 22.46 11.15
C GLU A 340 -13.01 21.70 10.02
N ARG A 341 -11.70 21.94 9.82
CA ARG A 341 -10.87 21.19 8.87
C ARG A 341 -10.87 19.68 9.18
N GLU A 342 -10.66 19.29 10.42
CA GLU A 342 -10.61 17.89 10.85
C GLU A 342 -11.97 17.20 10.71
N MET A 343 -13.06 17.89 11.08
CA MET A 343 -14.43 17.37 10.90
C MET A 343 -14.77 17.21 9.42
N ALA A 344 -14.44 18.18 8.58
CA ALA A 344 -14.63 18.10 7.12
C ALA A 344 -13.84 16.93 6.50
N HIS A 345 -12.57 16.75 6.90
CA HIS A 345 -11.74 15.64 6.41
C HIS A 345 -12.32 14.27 6.81
N ARG A 346 -12.77 14.11 8.06
CA ARG A 346 -13.42 12.87 8.53
C ARG A 346 -14.72 12.59 7.80
N TYR A 347 -15.54 13.61 7.61
CA TYR A 347 -16.82 13.53 6.90
C TYR A 347 -16.62 13.12 5.44
N LEU A 348 -15.71 13.77 4.70
CA LEU A 348 -15.36 13.36 3.33
C LEU A 348 -14.76 11.95 3.28
N THR A 349 -13.94 11.57 4.26
CA THR A 349 -13.40 10.19 4.36
C THR A 349 -14.53 9.17 4.49
N ALA A 350 -15.57 9.45 5.29
CA ALA A 350 -16.73 8.57 5.44
C ALA A 350 -17.57 8.51 4.15
N LEU A 351 -17.75 9.65 3.47
CA LEU A 351 -18.42 9.72 2.16
C LEU A 351 -17.69 8.96 1.06
N GLY A 352 -16.35 8.92 1.07
CA GLY A 352 -15.56 8.17 0.09
C GLY A 352 -15.84 6.66 0.05
N TYR A 353 -16.45 6.11 1.11
CA TYR A 353 -16.89 4.70 1.17
C TYR A 353 -18.39 4.51 0.88
N TRP A 354 -19.17 5.60 0.75
CA TRP A 354 -20.62 5.53 0.55
C TRP A 354 -20.99 4.81 -0.75
N GLY A 355 -21.83 3.77 -0.66
CA GLY A 355 -22.19 2.95 -1.82
C GLY A 355 -21.06 2.07 -2.39
N VAL A 356 -19.89 2.05 -1.76
CA VAL A 356 -18.72 1.24 -2.16
C VAL A 356 -18.39 0.19 -1.11
N ASP A 357 -18.32 0.59 0.16
CA ASP A 357 -18.00 -0.28 1.30
C ASP A 357 -18.79 0.21 2.53
N TRP A 358 -19.94 -0.42 2.78
CA TRP A 358 -20.85 0.01 3.83
C TRP A 358 -20.30 -0.23 5.24
N GLU A 359 -19.51 -1.28 5.48
CA GLU A 359 -18.91 -1.54 6.79
C GLU A 359 -17.91 -0.43 7.15
N GLN A 360 -17.03 -0.07 6.20
CA GLN A 360 -16.09 1.03 6.37
C GLN A 360 -16.82 2.38 6.49
N CYS A 361 -17.85 2.61 5.67
CA CYS A 361 -18.65 3.84 5.69
C CYS A 361 -19.35 4.04 7.04
N ILE A 362 -20.09 3.03 7.51
CA ILE A 362 -20.78 3.03 8.80
C ILE A 362 -19.80 3.28 9.93
N ARG A 363 -18.70 2.51 10.04
CA ARG A 363 -17.73 2.70 11.13
C ARG A 363 -17.14 4.11 11.17
N ARG A 364 -16.88 4.73 10.01
CA ARG A 364 -16.38 6.12 9.94
C ARG A 364 -17.44 7.15 10.33
N PHE A 365 -18.70 6.91 9.98
CA PHE A 365 -19.81 7.74 10.45
C PHE A 365 -20.13 7.54 11.94
N GLU A 366 -19.99 6.33 12.50
CA GLU A 366 -20.07 6.07 13.94
C GLU A 366 -18.96 6.83 14.69
N GLU A 367 -17.70 6.70 14.25
CA GLU A 367 -16.56 7.44 14.80
C GLU A 367 -16.84 8.96 14.81
N LEU A 368 -17.34 9.52 13.70
CA LEU A 368 -17.67 10.94 13.58
C LEU A 368 -18.89 11.32 14.43
N TYR A 369 -19.93 10.48 14.51
CA TYR A 369 -21.13 10.71 15.32
C TYR A 369 -20.83 10.74 16.82
N THR A 370 -19.88 9.93 17.31
CA THR A 370 -19.45 10.00 18.71
C THR A 370 -18.71 11.29 19.07
N LEU A 371 -18.06 11.93 18.09
CA LEU A 371 -17.29 13.17 18.28
C LEU A 371 -18.14 14.43 18.07
N ALA A 372 -18.94 14.46 17.00
CA ALA A 372 -19.67 15.63 16.54
C ALA A 372 -21.04 15.22 15.94
N PRO A 373 -22.02 14.79 16.77
CA PRO A 373 -23.29 14.25 16.29
C PRO A 373 -24.16 15.26 15.52
N ALA A 374 -23.95 16.56 15.77
CA ALA A 374 -24.62 17.68 15.11
C ALA A 374 -23.81 18.26 13.92
N TYR A 375 -22.69 17.64 13.53
CA TYR A 375 -21.93 18.10 12.37
C TYR A 375 -22.67 17.75 11.07
N ARG A 376 -23.13 18.77 10.34
CA ARG A 376 -23.85 18.64 9.07
C ARG A 376 -25.01 17.63 9.19
N ASP A 377 -25.06 16.63 8.31
CA ASP A 377 -26.08 15.61 8.21
C ASP A 377 -25.61 14.22 8.72
N VAL A 378 -24.53 14.17 9.51
CA VAL A 378 -23.90 12.91 10.00
C VAL A 378 -24.91 11.95 10.64
N TYR A 379 -25.79 12.44 11.51
CA TYR A 379 -26.86 11.63 12.11
C TYR A 379 -27.78 11.00 11.04
N THR A 380 -28.24 11.79 10.08
CA THR A 380 -29.12 11.35 8.99
C THR A 380 -28.41 10.37 8.06
N ARG A 381 -27.13 10.61 7.74
CA ARG A 381 -26.32 9.72 6.91
C ARG A 381 -26.02 8.39 7.58
N LEU A 382 -25.69 8.38 8.88
CA LEU A 382 -25.44 7.13 9.60
C LEU A 382 -26.71 6.26 9.63
N TYR A 383 -27.87 6.86 9.93
CA TYR A 383 -29.16 6.17 9.83
C TYR A 383 -29.42 5.61 8.41
N GLN A 384 -29.23 6.44 7.38
CA GLN A 384 -29.40 6.02 5.98
C GLN A 384 -28.43 4.90 5.57
N ALA A 385 -27.18 4.92 6.05
CA ALA A 385 -26.18 3.90 5.75
C ALA A 385 -26.60 2.53 6.28
N HIS A 386 -27.05 2.43 7.54
CA HIS A 386 -27.59 1.16 8.08
C HIS A 386 -28.84 0.69 7.33
N VAL A 387 -29.75 1.60 6.96
CA VAL A 387 -30.97 1.22 6.20
C VAL A 387 -30.61 0.69 4.82
N LEU A 388 -29.74 1.39 4.07
CA LEU A 388 -29.30 0.98 2.73
C LEU A 388 -28.50 -0.32 2.76
N TYR A 389 -27.65 -0.51 3.77
CA TYR A 389 -26.88 -1.74 3.92
C TYR A 389 -27.77 -2.94 4.30
N GLY A 390 -28.76 -2.73 5.17
CA GLY A 390 -29.79 -3.73 5.47
C GLY A 390 -30.68 -4.08 4.27
N ASP A 391 -31.01 -3.07 3.44
CA ASP A 391 -31.77 -3.27 2.20
C ASP A 391 -30.98 -4.12 1.19
N LEU A 392 -29.68 -3.90 1.03
CA LEU A 392 -28.82 -4.72 0.16
C LEU A 392 -28.74 -6.18 0.62
N TRP A 393 -28.55 -6.43 1.92
CA TRP A 393 -28.59 -7.80 2.44
C TRP A 393 -29.95 -8.48 2.21
N ALA A 394 -31.05 -7.74 2.32
CA ALA A 394 -32.39 -8.26 2.04
C ALA A 394 -32.61 -8.55 0.53
N GLU A 395 -32.00 -7.77 -0.37
CA GLU A 395 -31.99 -8.04 -1.82
C GLU A 395 -31.18 -9.29 -2.19
N GLU A 396 -30.06 -9.55 -1.50
CA GLU A 396 -29.28 -10.80 -1.64
C GLU A 396 -29.98 -12.02 -1.03
N GLY A 397 -30.99 -11.80 -0.17
CA GLY A 397 -31.76 -12.84 0.52
C GLY A 397 -31.23 -13.20 1.92
N GLU A 398 -30.14 -12.57 2.36
CA GLU A 398 -29.51 -12.78 3.66
C GLU A 398 -30.24 -11.97 4.76
N MET A 399 -31.37 -12.51 5.21
CA MET A 399 -32.28 -11.80 6.12
C MET A 399 -31.72 -11.62 7.55
N CYS A 400 -30.77 -12.46 7.99
CA CYS A 400 -30.16 -12.34 9.31
C CYS A 400 -29.30 -11.07 9.48
N PRO A 401 -28.30 -10.78 8.62
CA PRO A 401 -27.57 -9.51 8.69
C PRO A 401 -28.48 -8.30 8.40
N ALA A 402 -29.44 -8.41 7.48
CA ALA A 402 -30.43 -7.36 7.23
C ALA A 402 -31.19 -6.96 8.52
N ALA A 403 -31.70 -7.93 9.27
CA ALA A 403 -32.41 -7.69 10.54
C ALA A 403 -31.54 -7.02 11.61
N ALA A 404 -30.21 -7.26 11.59
CA ALA A 404 -29.26 -6.63 12.50
C ALA A 404 -29.00 -5.16 12.14
N GLU A 405 -28.80 -4.83 10.86
CA GLU A 405 -28.60 -3.44 10.43
C GLU A 405 -29.86 -2.59 10.62
N TYR A 406 -31.05 -3.13 10.32
CA TYR A 406 -32.30 -2.41 10.62
C TYR A 406 -32.50 -2.17 12.13
N ALA A 407 -32.03 -3.08 12.99
CA ALA A 407 -32.09 -2.88 14.44
C ALA A 407 -31.19 -1.71 14.86
N ARG A 408 -29.96 -1.61 14.33
CA ARG A 408 -29.06 -0.46 14.57
C ARG A 408 -29.65 0.86 14.07
N ALA A 409 -30.26 0.87 12.89
CA ALA A 409 -30.96 2.05 12.38
C ALA A 409 -32.12 2.50 13.29
N LEU A 410 -32.86 1.57 13.91
CA LEU A 410 -33.92 1.86 14.87
C LEU A 410 -33.40 2.40 16.23
N GLU A 411 -32.16 2.10 16.62
CA GLU A 411 -31.51 2.73 17.78
C GLU A 411 -31.27 4.23 17.57
N LEU A 412 -31.06 4.66 16.31
CA LEU A 412 -30.91 6.06 15.93
C LEU A 412 -32.25 6.76 15.74
N LEU A 413 -33.14 6.19 14.91
CA LEU A 413 -34.44 6.78 14.59
C LEU A 413 -35.52 5.70 14.49
N GLN A 414 -36.49 5.77 15.41
CA GLN A 414 -37.67 4.90 15.42
C GLN A 414 -38.61 5.21 14.25
N SER A 415 -39.04 4.15 13.55
CA SER A 415 -39.92 4.26 12.38
C SER A 415 -40.74 2.97 12.20
N ASP A 416 -42.07 3.09 12.14
CA ASP A 416 -42.99 1.95 11.97
C ASP A 416 -42.67 1.13 10.70
N THR A 417 -42.25 1.78 9.62
CA THR A 417 -41.94 1.11 8.34
C THR A 417 -40.62 0.33 8.41
N LEU A 418 -39.64 0.87 9.15
CA LEU A 418 -38.37 0.20 9.37
C LEU A 418 -38.50 -0.94 10.41
N GLN A 419 -39.35 -0.77 11.42
CA GLN A 419 -39.69 -1.83 12.37
C GLN A 419 -40.34 -3.02 11.65
N GLN A 420 -41.26 -2.77 10.71
CA GLN A 420 -41.84 -3.83 9.87
C GLN A 420 -40.78 -4.56 9.02
N LYS A 421 -39.84 -3.84 8.37
CA LYS A 421 -38.71 -4.45 7.65
C LYS A 421 -37.87 -5.33 8.58
N ARG A 422 -37.53 -4.82 9.77
CA ARG A 422 -36.73 -5.52 10.79
C ARG A 422 -37.41 -6.79 11.26
N ASP A 423 -38.70 -6.72 11.58
CA ASP A 423 -39.45 -7.85 12.12
C ASP A 423 -39.68 -8.94 11.05
N GLN A 424 -39.97 -8.54 9.80
CA GLN A 424 -40.04 -9.47 8.66
C GLN A 424 -38.71 -10.20 8.42
N ALA A 425 -37.58 -9.47 8.41
CA ALA A 425 -36.26 -10.06 8.23
C ALA A 425 -35.90 -11.00 9.42
N ALA A 426 -36.26 -10.61 10.65
CA ALA A 426 -36.05 -11.43 11.84
C ALA A 426 -36.89 -12.73 11.82
N GLU A 427 -38.13 -12.71 11.34
CA GLU A 427 -38.97 -13.90 11.20
C GLU A 427 -38.37 -14.89 10.20
N VAL A 428 -37.93 -14.42 9.02
CA VAL A 428 -37.27 -15.28 8.01
C VAL A 428 -35.94 -15.82 8.52
N CYS A 429 -35.15 -15.00 9.22
CA CYS A 429 -33.91 -15.43 9.87
C CYS A 429 -34.16 -16.54 10.91
N ALA A 430 -35.19 -16.41 11.74
CA ALA A 430 -35.56 -17.46 12.70
C ALA A 430 -36.01 -18.75 12.00
N ALA A 431 -36.81 -18.65 10.93
CA ALA A 431 -37.28 -19.78 10.14
C ALA A 431 -36.15 -20.52 9.38
N ALA A 432 -35.02 -19.85 9.11
CA ALA A 432 -33.84 -20.45 8.49
C ALA A 432 -32.98 -21.28 9.46
N THR A 433 -33.19 -21.18 10.78
CA THR A 433 -32.53 -22.10 11.73
C THR A 433 -33.13 -23.50 11.61
N PRO A 434 -32.31 -24.57 11.50
CA PRO A 434 -32.82 -25.91 11.30
C PRO A 434 -33.69 -26.34 12.49
N THR A 435 -34.86 -26.90 12.19
CA THR A 435 -35.83 -27.41 13.15
C THR A 435 -35.15 -28.26 14.22
N PRO A 436 -35.44 -28.07 15.52
CA PRO A 436 -34.84 -28.89 16.56
C PRO A 436 -35.11 -30.37 16.29
N ILE A 437 -34.04 -31.15 16.20
CA ILE A 437 -34.09 -32.60 16.09
C ILE A 437 -34.96 -33.11 17.26
N PRO A 438 -35.99 -33.93 17.02
CA PRO A 438 -36.89 -34.37 18.09
C PRO A 438 -36.08 -35.04 19.21
N PRO A 439 -36.38 -34.75 20.49
CA PRO A 439 -35.54 -35.16 21.60
C PRO A 439 -35.45 -36.68 21.67
N ILE A 440 -34.23 -37.19 21.57
CA ILE A 440 -33.95 -38.62 21.69
C ILE A 440 -34.20 -39.01 23.16
N THR A 441 -35.32 -39.67 23.43
CA THR A 441 -35.68 -40.13 24.77
C THR A 441 -34.66 -41.17 25.25
N GLY A 442 -33.74 -40.75 26.12
CA GLY A 442 -32.70 -41.62 26.69
C GLY A 442 -31.38 -40.91 26.99
N THR A 443 -31.12 -39.73 26.43
CA THR A 443 -29.90 -38.96 26.74
C THR A 443 -30.17 -37.84 27.74
N LEU A 444 -29.47 -37.88 28.88
CA LEU A 444 -29.29 -36.71 29.74
C LEU A 444 -28.66 -35.56 28.93
N PRO A 445 -29.08 -34.30 29.11
CA PRO A 445 -28.51 -33.17 28.39
C PRO A 445 -27.10 -32.86 28.94
N THR A 446 -26.06 -33.32 28.24
CA THR A 446 -24.66 -33.08 28.63
C THR A 446 -24.11 -31.73 28.15
N THR A 447 -24.81 -31.01 27.27
CA THR A 447 -24.45 -29.64 26.89
C THR A 447 -25.01 -28.63 27.89
N ASN A 448 -24.31 -28.48 29.03
CA ASN A 448 -24.43 -27.30 29.89
C ASN A 448 -23.80 -26.08 29.19
N THR A 449 -24.36 -25.68 28.05
CA THR A 449 -24.09 -24.38 27.42
C THR A 449 -24.89 -23.31 28.15
N TYR A 450 -24.65 -23.18 29.46
CA TYR A 450 -25.18 -22.10 30.26
C TYR A 450 -24.47 -20.82 29.81
N THR A 451 -25.15 -19.99 29.03
CA THR A 451 -24.73 -18.60 28.85
C THR A 451 -24.78 -17.95 30.23
N ILE A 452 -23.71 -17.27 30.64
CA ILE A 452 -23.70 -16.51 31.89
C ILE A 452 -24.60 -15.30 31.67
N PRO A 453 -25.76 -15.18 32.35
CA PRO A 453 -26.62 -14.01 32.20
C PRO A 453 -25.84 -12.76 32.63
N ASP A 454 -26.06 -11.64 31.93
CA ASP A 454 -25.42 -10.36 32.22
C ASP A 454 -23.88 -10.28 32.08
N PHE A 455 -23.25 -11.16 31.31
CA PHE A 455 -21.85 -10.96 30.89
C PHE A 455 -21.70 -9.81 29.87
N ARG A 456 -21.76 -8.56 30.36
CA ARG A 456 -21.88 -7.33 29.57
C ARG A 456 -20.56 -6.63 29.23
N VAL A 457 -19.45 -6.97 29.90
CA VAL A 457 -18.14 -6.33 29.68
C VAL A 457 -17.01 -7.35 29.76
N GLY A 458 -16.04 -7.24 28.85
CA GLY A 458 -14.78 -7.99 28.91
C GLY A 458 -14.80 -9.36 28.25
N ARG A 459 -13.85 -10.21 28.65
CA ARG A 459 -13.62 -11.55 28.12
C ARG A 459 -13.29 -12.50 29.27
N LEU A 460 -13.91 -13.67 29.27
CA LEU A 460 -13.68 -14.75 30.23
C LEU A 460 -13.08 -15.93 29.48
N ALA A 461 -12.11 -16.62 30.10
CA ALA A 461 -11.67 -17.95 29.67
C ALA A 461 -11.82 -18.91 30.84
N TYR A 462 -12.38 -20.10 30.59
CA TYR A 462 -12.63 -21.09 31.63
C TYR A 462 -12.48 -22.52 31.10
N PRO A 463 -11.92 -23.45 31.91
CA PRO A 463 -11.96 -24.87 31.60
C PRO A 463 -13.33 -25.45 31.98
N ALA A 464 -13.90 -26.29 31.11
CA ALA A 464 -15.11 -27.05 31.38
C ALA A 464 -14.81 -28.55 31.27
N TYR A 465 -15.22 -29.34 32.27
CA TYR A 465 -14.98 -30.78 32.27
C TYR A 465 -15.80 -31.47 31.18
N ASN A 466 -15.14 -32.25 30.32
CA ASN A 466 -15.77 -33.01 29.25
C ASN A 466 -15.88 -34.50 29.66
N PRO A 467 -17.06 -34.98 30.06
CA PRO A 467 -17.23 -36.34 30.56
C PRO A 467 -17.11 -37.41 29.47
N GLN A 468 -17.07 -37.04 28.18
CA GLN A 468 -16.85 -37.99 27.08
C GLN A 468 -15.37 -38.31 26.86
N THR A 469 -14.47 -37.35 27.12
CA THR A 469 -13.02 -37.50 26.97
C THR A 469 -12.31 -37.75 28.30
N GLY A 470 -12.95 -37.42 29.42
CA GLY A 470 -12.34 -37.46 30.76
C GLY A 470 -11.35 -36.32 31.02
N LEU A 471 -11.29 -35.33 30.12
CA LEU A 471 -10.39 -34.18 30.19
C LEU A 471 -11.20 -32.88 30.26
N TYR A 472 -10.53 -31.76 30.55
CA TYR A 472 -11.13 -30.44 30.43
C TYR A 472 -10.97 -29.90 29.00
N ASP A 473 -11.93 -29.09 28.54
CA ASP A 473 -11.86 -28.30 27.31
C ASP A 473 -11.89 -26.80 27.71
N VAL A 474 -11.05 -25.95 27.09
CA VAL A 474 -11.02 -24.51 27.37
C VAL A 474 -11.98 -23.76 26.46
N TYR A 475 -12.88 -22.99 27.06
CA TYR A 475 -13.82 -22.10 26.40
C TYR A 475 -13.49 -20.64 26.67
N ILE A 476 -13.83 -19.76 25.73
CA ILE A 476 -13.87 -18.31 25.92
C ILE A 476 -15.29 -17.77 25.76
N LEU A 477 -15.62 -16.75 26.54
CA LEU A 477 -16.85 -15.97 26.41
C LEU A 477 -16.45 -14.50 26.23
N VAL A 478 -17.05 -13.83 25.25
CA VAL A 478 -16.82 -12.41 24.94
C VAL A 478 -18.13 -11.67 25.15
N ALA A 479 -18.08 -10.52 25.83
CA ALA A 479 -19.26 -9.70 26.05
C ALA A 479 -19.90 -9.27 24.72
N GLY A 480 -21.23 -9.39 24.61
CA GLY A 480 -21.97 -9.16 23.36
C GLY A 480 -21.86 -10.26 22.30
N GLY A 481 -21.09 -11.33 22.55
CA GLY A 481 -20.94 -12.47 21.63
C GLY A 481 -22.00 -13.55 21.80
N GLY A 482 -22.27 -14.31 20.74
CA GLY A 482 -23.30 -15.37 20.66
C GLY A 482 -23.02 -16.67 21.42
N GLY A 483 -22.47 -16.60 22.63
CA GLY A 483 -22.19 -17.74 23.50
C GLY A 483 -20.71 -18.17 23.58
N PRO A 484 -20.40 -19.23 24.35
CA PRO A 484 -19.03 -19.65 24.61
C PRO A 484 -18.40 -20.40 23.42
N ILE A 485 -17.19 -20.00 23.03
CA ILE A 485 -16.42 -20.58 21.92
C ILE A 485 -15.34 -21.50 22.50
N ARG A 486 -15.28 -22.76 22.07
CA ARG A 486 -14.19 -23.68 22.47
C ARG A 486 -12.89 -23.32 21.74
N ILE A 487 -11.82 -23.06 22.48
CA ILE A 487 -10.51 -22.67 21.95
C ILE A 487 -9.48 -23.80 22.00
N ALA A 488 -9.55 -24.67 23.00
CA ALA A 488 -8.70 -25.87 23.09
C ALA A 488 -9.49 -27.05 23.63
N ALA A 489 -9.19 -28.26 23.14
CA ALA A 489 -9.70 -29.50 23.69
C ALA A 489 -8.59 -30.22 24.47
N GLY A 490 -8.92 -30.87 25.59
CA GLY A 490 -7.92 -31.49 26.48
C GLY A 490 -6.92 -30.47 27.01
N ALA A 491 -7.42 -29.41 27.63
CA ALA A 491 -6.66 -28.27 28.12
C ALA A 491 -7.30 -27.68 29.39
N ASP A 492 -6.49 -27.09 30.26
CA ASP A 492 -6.93 -26.38 31.45
C ASP A 492 -6.00 -25.21 31.82
N GLN A 493 -6.25 -24.58 32.97
CA GLN A 493 -5.49 -23.43 33.51
C GLN A 493 -5.26 -22.29 32.49
N PRO A 494 -6.34 -21.71 31.89
CA PRO A 494 -6.22 -20.61 30.95
C PRO A 494 -5.80 -19.29 31.63
N SER A 495 -4.93 -18.52 30.98
CA SER A 495 -4.47 -17.20 31.45
C SER A 495 -4.31 -16.24 30.27
N TRP A 496 -4.86 -15.02 30.39
CA TRP A 496 -4.83 -13.98 29.37
C TRP A 496 -3.59 -13.08 29.49
N LEU A 497 -3.06 -12.64 28.34
CA LEU A 497 -2.21 -11.46 28.30
C LEU A 497 -3.07 -10.19 28.40
N TRP A 498 -2.73 -9.34 29.36
CA TRP A 498 -3.40 -8.06 29.58
C TRP A 498 -3.30 -7.16 28.33
N GLY A 499 -4.42 -6.54 27.95
CA GLY A 499 -4.49 -5.68 26.77
C GLY A 499 -4.35 -6.38 25.41
N SER A 500 -4.30 -7.72 25.36
CA SER A 500 -4.06 -8.50 24.14
C SER A 500 -5.16 -9.54 23.88
N ASP A 501 -5.09 -10.24 22.76
CA ASP A 501 -5.87 -11.42 22.41
C ASP A 501 -5.14 -12.74 22.69
N ARG A 502 -3.89 -12.70 23.16
CA ARG A 502 -3.10 -13.89 23.47
C ARG A 502 -3.57 -14.58 24.75
N LEU A 503 -3.80 -15.88 24.66
CA LEU A 503 -4.17 -16.77 25.75
C LEU A 503 -3.12 -17.89 25.89
N THR A 504 -2.60 -18.11 27.09
CA THR A 504 -1.85 -19.33 27.45
C THR A 504 -2.73 -20.31 28.20
N TYR A 505 -2.46 -21.60 28.05
CA TYR A 505 -3.13 -22.68 28.78
C TYR A 505 -2.21 -23.89 28.95
N ARG A 506 -2.49 -24.75 29.94
CA ARG A 506 -1.83 -26.05 30.07
C ARG A 506 -2.51 -27.06 29.14
N ASN A 507 -1.71 -27.77 28.37
CA ASN A 507 -2.17 -28.75 27.40
C ASN A 507 -2.04 -30.17 27.99
N LEU A 508 -3.17 -30.89 28.06
CA LEU A 508 -3.26 -32.23 28.65
C LEU A 508 -3.08 -33.34 27.61
N ILE A 509 -3.15 -33.01 26.31
CA ILE A 509 -2.98 -33.96 25.19
C ILE A 509 -1.52 -34.02 24.74
N ALA A 510 -0.89 -32.85 24.60
CA ALA A 510 0.53 -32.69 24.33
C ALA A 510 1.16 -32.00 25.55
N PRO A 511 1.68 -32.76 26.52
CA PRO A 511 2.02 -32.25 27.85
C PRO A 511 2.98 -31.07 27.81
N GLY A 512 2.58 -29.96 28.46
CA GLY A 512 3.31 -28.71 28.48
C GLY A 512 2.37 -27.50 28.34
N ILE A 513 2.94 -26.35 28.00
CA ILE A 513 2.19 -25.08 27.89
C ILE A 513 1.95 -24.76 26.42
N SER A 514 0.75 -24.28 26.10
CA SER A 514 0.39 -23.82 24.77
C SER A 514 -0.06 -22.35 24.80
N LEU A 515 0.28 -21.63 23.73
CA LEU A 515 -0.09 -20.24 23.47
C LEU A 515 -0.99 -20.19 22.24
N ILE A 516 -2.08 -19.44 22.29
CA ILE A 516 -3.00 -19.28 21.17
C ILE A 516 -3.47 -17.81 21.06
N ARG A 517 -3.78 -17.37 19.84
CA ARG A 517 -4.71 -16.26 19.60
C ARG A 517 -6.04 -16.85 19.14
N PRO A 518 -7.21 -16.37 19.58
CA PRO A 518 -8.51 -16.79 19.07
C PRO A 518 -8.54 -16.83 17.53
N GLY A 519 -9.01 -17.93 16.95
CA GLY A 519 -8.99 -18.17 15.50
C GLY A 519 -7.64 -18.59 14.90
N GLY A 520 -6.53 -18.48 15.64
CA GLY A 520 -5.21 -18.95 15.26
C GLY A 520 -4.94 -20.42 15.62
N ARG A 521 -3.81 -20.95 15.15
CA ARG A 521 -3.31 -22.27 15.58
C ARG A 521 -2.55 -22.14 16.91
N PRO A 522 -2.67 -23.11 17.84
CA PRO A 522 -1.87 -23.10 19.06
C PRO A 522 -0.39 -23.36 18.76
N THR A 523 0.47 -22.69 19.51
CA THR A 523 1.93 -22.85 19.51
C THR A 523 2.36 -23.41 20.86
N THR A 524 3.00 -24.58 20.88
CA THR A 524 3.57 -25.16 22.11
C THR A 524 4.77 -24.34 22.56
N LEU A 525 4.78 -23.92 23.82
CA LEU A 525 5.91 -23.23 24.46
C LEU A 525 6.86 -24.26 25.09
N ARG A 526 8.14 -23.89 25.18
CA ARG A 526 9.22 -24.75 25.70
C ARG A 526 9.19 -24.88 27.23
N ALA A 527 8.30 -25.72 27.75
CA ALA A 527 8.15 -26.02 29.16
C ALA A 527 8.20 -27.52 29.43
N ASP A 528 8.40 -27.90 30.69
CA ASP A 528 8.41 -29.31 31.11
C ASP A 528 7.06 -30.01 30.88
N PRO A 529 7.02 -31.32 30.65
CA PRO A 529 5.77 -32.07 30.45
C PRO A 529 4.75 -31.91 31.60
N GLY A 530 5.23 -31.62 32.81
CA GLY A 530 4.42 -31.38 33.99
C GLY A 530 4.06 -29.91 34.27
N ALA A 531 4.44 -28.99 33.38
CA ALA A 531 4.29 -27.55 33.61
C ALA A 531 2.82 -27.12 33.80
N SER A 532 2.61 -26.19 34.72
CA SER A 532 1.29 -25.75 35.19
C SER A 532 1.26 -24.27 35.51
N SER A 533 0.05 -23.74 35.72
CA SER A 533 -0.20 -22.34 36.07
C SER A 533 0.52 -21.32 35.15
N PRO A 534 0.37 -21.40 33.81
CA PRO A 534 1.11 -20.53 32.90
C PRO A 534 0.62 -19.08 32.96
N THR A 535 1.55 -18.13 32.97
CA THR A 535 1.22 -16.69 32.90
C THR A 535 2.20 -15.92 32.02
N LEU A 536 1.69 -14.96 31.23
CA LEU A 536 2.49 -14.15 30.29
C LEU A 536 2.95 -12.84 30.95
N SER A 537 4.18 -12.41 30.64
CA SER A 537 4.68 -11.10 31.04
C SER A 537 3.88 -9.97 30.38
N PRO A 538 3.83 -8.74 30.96
CA PRO A 538 3.03 -7.65 30.40
C PRO A 538 3.42 -7.22 28.98
N ASP A 539 4.68 -7.41 28.60
CA ASP A 539 5.21 -7.20 27.23
C ASP A 539 4.99 -8.41 26.30
N GLY A 540 4.49 -9.54 26.83
CA GLY A 540 4.26 -10.78 26.11
C GLY A 540 5.51 -11.47 25.55
N SER A 541 6.72 -11.08 26.00
CA SER A 541 8.01 -11.61 25.54
C SER A 541 8.45 -12.87 26.31
N ARG A 542 7.95 -13.03 27.54
CA ARG A 542 8.26 -14.10 28.48
C ARG A 542 6.99 -14.70 29.03
N TYR A 543 7.13 -15.90 29.58
CA TYR A 543 6.09 -16.55 30.36
C TYR A 543 6.71 -17.23 31.57
N ALA A 544 5.92 -17.32 32.64
CA ALA A 544 6.28 -18.01 33.87
C ALA A 544 5.38 -19.22 34.06
N TYR A 545 5.91 -20.29 34.66
CA TYR A 545 5.17 -21.51 34.94
C TYR A 545 5.67 -22.23 36.18
N ALA A 546 4.82 -23.03 36.81
CA ALA A 546 5.20 -23.94 37.90
C ALA A 546 5.49 -25.34 37.34
N ALA A 547 6.69 -25.86 37.60
CA ALA A 547 7.10 -27.22 37.23
C ALA A 547 6.74 -28.25 38.33
N GLN A 548 6.81 -29.53 38.00
CA GLN A 548 6.46 -30.64 38.91
C GLN A 548 7.42 -30.81 40.10
N ASP A 549 8.59 -30.19 40.05
CA ASP A 549 9.55 -30.14 41.16
C ASP A 549 9.17 -29.12 42.25
N GLY A 550 8.10 -28.35 42.03
CA GLY A 550 7.62 -27.31 42.95
C GLY A 550 8.32 -25.96 42.78
N TYR A 551 9.07 -25.75 41.69
CA TYR A 551 9.71 -24.48 41.36
C TYR A 551 9.03 -23.76 40.21
N ILE A 552 9.16 -22.44 40.23
CA ILE A 552 8.69 -21.53 39.19
C ILE A 552 9.85 -21.22 38.25
N TYR A 553 9.59 -21.39 36.96
CA TYR A 553 10.50 -21.13 35.86
C TYR A 553 10.00 -19.96 35.02
N ILE A 554 10.93 -19.20 34.43
CA ILE A 554 10.66 -18.21 33.38
C ILE A 554 11.36 -18.63 32.09
N ALA A 555 10.65 -18.56 30.97
CA ALA A 555 11.21 -18.78 29.64
C ALA A 555 10.72 -17.72 28.65
N ARG A 556 11.42 -17.57 27.52
CA ARG A 556 11.04 -16.65 26.44
C ARG A 556 9.96 -17.29 25.56
N THR A 557 8.98 -16.50 25.13
CA THR A 557 7.89 -17.01 24.26
C THR A 557 8.33 -17.29 22.83
N ASP A 558 9.52 -16.82 22.43
CA ASP A 558 10.14 -17.12 21.14
C ASP A 558 10.89 -18.47 21.11
N GLY A 559 10.95 -19.18 22.25
CA GLY A 559 11.64 -20.46 22.38
C GLY A 559 13.17 -20.36 22.44
N THR A 560 13.74 -19.16 22.46
CA THR A 560 15.19 -18.95 22.60
C THR A 560 15.63 -18.98 24.07
N GLY A 561 16.81 -19.55 24.33
CA GLY A 561 17.33 -19.75 25.68
C GLY A 561 16.76 -20.98 26.40
N GLU A 562 17.35 -21.29 27.55
CA GLU A 562 16.87 -22.31 28.49
C GLU A 562 15.91 -21.66 29.52
N PRO A 563 14.93 -22.39 30.07
CA PRO A 563 14.12 -21.91 31.19
C PRO A 563 14.98 -21.58 32.43
N GLU A 564 14.78 -20.41 33.01
CA GLU A 564 15.47 -19.93 34.21
C GLU A 564 14.62 -20.22 35.45
N MET A 565 15.17 -20.97 36.41
CA MET A 565 14.54 -21.25 37.71
C MET A 565 14.60 -20.00 38.60
N LEU A 566 13.46 -19.55 39.12
CA LEU A 566 13.38 -18.39 40.01
C LEU A 566 13.26 -18.74 41.49
N ALA A 567 12.20 -19.45 41.86
CA ALA A 567 11.78 -19.61 43.26
C ALA A 567 10.86 -20.82 43.45
N PRO A 568 10.81 -21.45 44.63
CA PRO A 568 9.82 -22.47 44.94
C PRO A 568 8.40 -21.86 45.00
N GLY A 569 7.44 -22.46 44.28
CA GLY A 569 6.07 -21.96 44.21
C GLY A 569 5.22 -22.62 43.11
N TRP A 570 3.91 -22.43 43.19
CA TRP A 570 2.91 -23.15 42.34
C TRP A 570 1.99 -22.22 41.53
N GLY A 571 1.97 -20.93 41.87
CA GLY A 571 1.17 -19.90 41.20
C GLY A 571 2.03 -18.67 40.89
N PRO A 572 2.63 -18.58 39.69
CA PRO A 572 3.31 -17.37 39.24
C PRO A 572 2.32 -16.29 38.79
N ALA A 573 2.61 -15.05 39.16
CA ALA A 573 1.99 -13.85 38.62
C ALA A 573 3.07 -12.88 38.08
N TRP A 574 2.62 -11.81 37.42
CA TRP A 574 3.49 -10.72 36.96
C TRP A 574 3.00 -9.40 37.52
N GLY A 575 3.93 -8.59 38.01
CA GLY A 575 3.65 -7.22 38.42
C GLY A 575 3.62 -6.24 37.23
N PRO A 576 3.09 -5.02 37.40
CA PRO A 576 2.97 -4.04 36.31
C PRO A 576 4.30 -3.61 35.68
N SER A 577 5.42 -3.76 36.39
CA SER A 577 6.76 -3.30 35.99
C SER A 577 7.80 -4.41 35.81
N GLY A 578 7.41 -5.69 35.92
CA GLY A 578 8.35 -6.81 35.90
C GLY A 578 7.91 -8.01 36.75
N PRO A 579 8.79 -9.00 36.97
CA PRO A 579 8.47 -10.18 37.77
C PRO A 579 8.06 -9.79 39.20
N GLY A 580 6.88 -10.22 39.64
CA GLY A 580 6.30 -9.83 40.92
C GLY A 580 5.09 -10.68 41.29
N ALA A 581 5.07 -11.11 42.56
CA ALA A 581 4.17 -12.09 43.19
C ALA A 581 4.34 -13.54 42.69
N TYR A 582 4.79 -14.40 43.62
CA TYR A 582 4.90 -15.85 43.51
C TYR A 582 4.33 -16.44 44.79
N CYS A 583 3.38 -17.38 44.70
CA CYS A 583 2.89 -18.09 45.90
C CYS A 583 3.95 -19.10 46.38
N PRO A 584 4.62 -18.90 47.54
CA PRO A 584 5.67 -19.79 48.00
C PRO A 584 5.10 -21.12 48.51
N LEU A 585 5.91 -22.18 48.48
CA LEU A 585 5.60 -23.40 49.24
C LEU A 585 5.42 -23.05 50.74
N ALA A 586 4.38 -23.59 51.37
CA ALA A 586 4.08 -23.31 52.78
C ALA A 586 5.21 -23.80 53.72
N ALA A 587 6.08 -22.88 54.14
CA ALA A 587 7.16 -23.13 55.09
C ALA A 587 7.32 -21.97 56.09
N THR A 588 6.36 -21.87 57.02
CA THR A 588 6.31 -20.96 58.19
C THR A 588 6.19 -19.45 57.92
N PRO A 589 5.42 -18.68 58.73
CA PRO A 589 5.10 -17.27 58.47
C PRO A 589 6.22 -16.29 58.89
N ALA A 590 7.47 -16.60 58.56
CA ALA A 590 8.64 -15.83 58.99
C ALA A 590 9.62 -15.44 57.85
N ALA A 591 9.32 -15.80 56.60
CA ALA A 591 10.28 -15.71 55.49
C ALA A 591 9.79 -14.90 54.26
N VAL A 592 8.78 -14.04 54.39
CA VAL A 592 8.57 -12.94 53.41
C VAL A 592 9.58 -11.83 53.74
N ARG A 593 10.83 -12.02 53.34
CA ARG A 593 11.82 -10.93 53.31
C ARG A 593 11.61 -10.14 52.01
N PRO A 594 11.34 -8.82 52.06
CA PRO A 594 11.43 -8.01 50.86
C PRO A 594 12.88 -8.04 50.36
N ALA A 595 13.07 -8.22 49.05
CA ALA A 595 14.37 -8.03 48.43
C ALA A 595 14.80 -6.57 48.70
N GLN A 596 15.97 -6.39 49.33
CA GLN A 596 16.43 -5.08 49.77
C GLN A 596 16.75 -4.18 48.58
N ALA A 597 15.83 -3.28 48.22
CA ALA A 597 16.21 -2.01 47.63
C ALA A 597 16.87 -1.13 48.70
N VAL A 598 18.04 -0.57 48.39
CA VAL A 598 18.79 0.30 49.31
C VAL A 598 18.21 1.71 49.23
N GLY A 599 17.64 2.21 50.34
CA GLY A 599 17.21 3.62 50.48
C GLY A 599 15.82 3.80 51.14
N GLU A 600 15.79 4.56 52.23
CA GLU A 600 14.63 4.91 53.08
C GLU A 600 13.67 5.96 52.45
N PRO A 601 12.50 6.30 53.07
CA PRO A 601 11.76 5.63 54.15
C PRO A 601 10.28 5.31 53.80
N ALA A 602 9.57 4.66 54.74
CA ALA A 602 8.22 4.11 54.55
C ALA A 602 7.06 5.12 54.49
N ILE A 603 6.03 4.75 53.72
CA ILE A 603 4.65 5.27 53.80
C ILE A 603 3.73 4.06 54.08
N ASN A 604 2.66 4.26 54.87
CA ASN A 604 1.72 3.20 55.25
C ASN A 604 1.22 2.38 54.03
N PRO A 605 1.03 1.05 54.17
CA PRO A 605 0.52 0.22 53.09
C PRO A 605 -0.89 0.69 52.67
N THR A 606 -1.04 0.96 51.38
CA THR A 606 -2.34 1.34 50.79
C THR A 606 -3.28 0.13 50.74
N PRO A 607 -4.61 0.33 50.58
CA PRO A 607 -5.60 -0.77 50.52
C PRO A 607 -5.31 -1.84 49.47
N ARG A 608 -4.47 -1.53 48.47
CA ARG A 608 -4.03 -2.44 47.42
C ARG A 608 -3.20 -3.63 47.94
N ALA A 609 -2.46 -3.46 49.04
CA ALA A 609 -1.68 -4.55 49.64
C ALA A 609 -2.57 -5.65 50.24
N GLN A 610 -3.75 -5.30 50.78
CA GLN A 610 -4.73 -6.30 51.26
C GLN A 610 -5.35 -7.10 50.11
N ILE A 611 -5.42 -6.53 48.90
CA ILE A 611 -5.91 -7.25 47.72
C ILE A 611 -4.90 -8.33 47.31
N GLU A 612 -3.60 -8.04 47.37
CA GLU A 612 -2.54 -9.00 47.01
C GLU A 612 -2.50 -10.20 47.98
N GLU A 613 -2.78 -10.00 49.26
CA GLU A 613 -2.91 -11.07 50.25
C GLU A 613 -4.14 -11.96 49.96
N SER A 614 -5.29 -11.37 49.59
CA SER A 614 -6.51 -12.10 49.23
C SER A 614 -6.38 -12.94 47.95
N VAL A 615 -5.51 -12.55 47.01
CA VAL A 615 -5.24 -13.32 45.78
C VAL A 615 -4.50 -14.62 46.08
N CYS A 616 -3.68 -14.67 47.13
CA CYS A 616 -3.02 -15.90 47.56
C CYS A 616 -3.99 -16.84 48.30
N GLU A 617 -4.91 -16.30 49.09
CA GLU A 617 -5.94 -17.09 49.80
C GLU A 617 -6.95 -17.71 48.83
N ALA A 618 -7.44 -16.93 47.84
CA ALA A 618 -8.39 -17.37 46.82
C ALA A 618 -7.80 -18.29 45.72
N LEU A 619 -6.50 -18.61 45.79
CA LEU A 619 -5.84 -19.64 44.97
C LEU A 619 -5.63 -20.96 45.75
N TYR A 620 -5.99 -21.00 47.03
CA TYR A 620 -5.84 -22.17 47.91
C TYR A 620 -7.18 -22.87 48.21
N GLU A 621 -8.30 -22.13 48.18
CA GLU A 621 -9.67 -22.67 48.15
C GLU A 621 -10.13 -23.05 46.73
#